data_AF-A0A3D1JE69-F1
#
_entry.id   AF-A0A3D1JE69-F1
#
_cell.length_a   1.000
_cell.length_b   1.000
_cell.length_c   1.000
_cell.angle_alpha   90.00
_cell.angle_beta   90.00
_cell.angle_gamma   90.00
#
_symmetry.space_group_name_H-M   'P 1'
#
loop_
_entity.id
_entity.type
_entity.pdbx_description
1 polymer ?
#
loop_
_entity_poly.entity_id
_entity_poly.type
_entity_poly.pdbx_seq_one_letter_code
_entity_poly.pdbx_strand_id
1 'polypeptide(L)' 'ILMSTHILATAEKYCDKFILLHNGEIRAQGTLAQLQAEFKTPDASLDDLYLALTKEQ' A
#
# COMPACT_ATOMS: atom_id res chain seq x y z
N ILE A 1 15.39 0.87 -6.75
CA ILE A 1 15.62 -0.35 -5.92
C ILE A 1 14.27 -0.99 -5.72
N LEU A 2 14.15 -2.31 -5.87
CA LEU A 2 12.92 -3.03 -5.56
C LEU A 2 13.12 -3.75 -4.23
N MET A 3 12.34 -3.37 -3.22
CA MET A 3 12.29 -4.02 -1.92
C MET A 3 10.94 -4.73 -1.82
N SER A 4 10.97 -6.00 -1.39
CA SER A 4 9.76 -6.75 -1.04
C SER A 4 9.88 -7.18 0.42
N THR A 5 8.85 -6.91 1.20
CA THR A 5 8.76 -7.30 2.60
C THR A 5 7.30 -7.46 2.99
N HIS A 6 7.04 -8.34 3.96
CA HIS A 6 5.74 -8.47 4.62
C HIS A 6 5.57 -7.46 5.77
N ILE A 7 6.66 -6.80 6.18
CA ILE A 7 6.65 -5.82 7.27
C ILE A 7 6.36 -4.43 6.69
N LEU A 8 5.08 -4.08 6.60
CA LEU A 8 4.60 -2.86 5.95
C LEU A 8 5.13 -1.58 6.60
N ALA A 9 5.27 -1.55 7.94
CA ALA A 9 5.86 -0.41 8.66
C ALA A 9 7.31 -0.09 8.24
N THR A 10 8.08 -1.11 7.85
CA THR A 10 9.44 -0.92 7.33
C THR A 10 9.39 -0.37 5.92
N ALA A 11 8.50 -0.89 5.07
CA ALA A 11 8.31 -0.37 3.72
C ALA A 11 7.90 1.10 3.76
N GLU A 12 6.97 1.47 4.63
CA GLU A 12 6.50 2.86 4.80
C GLU A 12 7.65 3.82 5.18
N LYS A 13 8.57 3.36 6.04
CA LYS A 13 9.68 4.17 6.52
C LYS A 13 10.80 4.38 5.49
N TYR A 14 11.02 3.43 4.60
CA TYR A 14 12.19 3.40 3.71
C TYR A 14 11.87 3.53 2.22
N CYS A 15 10.60 3.37 1.81
CA CYS A 15 10.20 3.42 0.41
C CYS A 15 9.43 4.69 0.07
N ASP A 16 9.73 5.26 -1.10
CA ASP A 16 9.03 6.44 -1.63
C ASP A 16 7.74 6.07 -2.39
N LYS A 17 7.70 4.86 -2.95
CA LYS A 17 6.62 4.36 -3.79
C LYS A 17 6.31 2.91 -3.44
N PHE A 18 5.04 2.55 -3.63
CA PHE A 18 4.47 1.27 -3.27
C PHE A 18 3.71 0.71 -4.46
N ILE A 19 3.72 -0.61 -4.57
CA ILE A 19 2.90 -1.38 -5.51
C ILE A 19 2.21 -2.44 -4.68
N LEU A 20 0.89 -2.39 -4.62
CA LEU A 20 0.09 -3.42 -3.96
C LEU A 20 -0.32 -4.46 -4.99
N LEU A 21 0.19 -5.67 -4.80
CA LEU A 21 -0.09 -6.84 -5.62
C LEU A 21 -1.08 -7.75 -4.89
N HIS A 22 -2.15 -8.15 -5.59
CA HIS A 22 -3.11 -9.13 -5.10
C HIS A 22 -3.47 -10.08 -6.23
N ASN A 23 -3.39 -11.39 -5.98
CA ASN A 23 -3.66 -12.45 -6.97
C ASN A 23 -2.91 -12.29 -8.31
N GLY A 24 -1.70 -11.74 -8.29
CA GLY A 24 -0.89 -11.52 -9.49
C GLY A 24 -1.22 -10.24 -10.26
N GLU A 25 -2.15 -9.42 -9.78
CA GLU A 25 -2.53 -8.15 -10.39
C GLU A 25 -2.13 -6.97 -9.51
N ILE A 26 -1.76 -5.85 -10.14
CA ILE A 26 -1.51 -4.59 -9.46
C ILE A 26 -2.85 -3.97 -9.13
N ARG A 27 -3.19 -3.91 -7.84
CA ARG A 27 -4.44 -3.27 -7.37
C ARG A 27 -4.28 -1.78 -7.17
N ALA A 28 -3.11 -1.34 -6.71
CA ALA A 28 -2.80 0.07 -6.51
C ALA A 28 -1.29 0.32 -6.63
N GLN A 29 -0.91 1.51 -7.07
CA GLN A 29 0.48 1.92 -7.16
C GLN A 29 0.66 3.43 -6.98
N GLY A 30 1.72 3.85 -6.31
CA GLY A 30 2.01 5.27 -6.11
C GLY A 30 2.75 5.55 -4.81
N THR A 31 2.82 6.81 -4.43
CA THR A 31 3.27 7.22 -3.09
C THR A 31 2.19 6.93 -2.04
N LEU A 32 2.56 6.94 -0.75
CA LEU A 32 1.58 6.77 0.33
C LEU A 32 0.42 7.77 0.22
N ALA A 33 0.72 9.05 -0.07
CA ALA A 33 -0.29 10.08 -0.25
C ALA A 33 -1.22 9.82 -1.46
N GLN A 34 -0.69 9.27 -2.56
CA GLN A 34 -1.52 8.90 -3.71
C GLN A 34 -2.47 7.75 -3.36
N LEU A 35 -1.96 6.74 -2.65
CA LEU A 35 -2.79 5.62 -2.19
C LEU A 35 -3.86 6.10 -1.20
N GLN A 36 -3.52 6.90 -0.20
CA GLN A 36 -4.48 7.48 0.75
C GLN A 36 -5.60 8.27 0.04
N ALA A 37 -5.26 9.03 -1.00
CA ALA A 37 -6.24 9.75 -1.81
C ALA A 37 -7.16 8.80 -2.61
N GLU A 38 -6.60 7.73 -3.17
CA GLU A 38 -7.35 6.72 -3.94
C GLU A 38 -8.35 5.96 -3.06
N PHE A 39 -7.94 5.58 -1.86
CA PHE A 39 -8.77 4.86 -0.89
C PHE A 39 -9.67 5.77 -0.03
N LYS A 40 -9.59 7.09 -0.23
CA LYS A 40 -10.33 8.10 0.56
C LYS A 40 -10.11 7.98 2.08
N THR A 41 -8.91 7.57 2.47
CA THR A 41 -8.50 7.34 3.85
C THR A 41 -7.30 8.24 4.18
N PRO A 42 -7.53 9.55 4.40
CA PRO A 42 -6.47 10.44 4.85
C PRO A 42 -5.90 9.94 6.18
N ASP A 43 -4.58 10.00 6.33
CA ASP A 43 -3.82 9.52 7.49
C ASP A 43 -3.79 7.99 7.73
N ALA A 44 -4.30 7.18 6.80
CA ALA A 44 -4.16 5.73 6.88
C ALA A 44 -2.71 5.27 6.71
N SER A 45 -2.27 4.34 7.55
CA SER A 45 -0.99 3.66 7.38
C SER A 45 -1.02 2.72 6.18
N LEU A 46 0.15 2.27 5.72
CA LEU A 46 0.25 1.27 4.67
C LEU A 46 -0.49 -0.03 5.03
N ASP A 47 -0.55 -0.36 6.33
CA ASP A 47 -1.27 -1.53 6.87
C ASP A 47 -2.79 -1.36 6.74
N ASP A 48 -3.31 -0.18 7.09
CA ASP A 48 -4.73 0.16 6.94
C ASP A 48 -5.16 0.10 5.46
N LEU A 49 -4.32 0.60 4.55
CA LEU A 49 -4.56 0.56 3.11
C LEU A 49 -4.58 -0.89 2.59
N TYR A 50 -3.65 -1.73 3.07
CA TYR A 50 -3.62 -3.16 2.74
C TYR A 50 -4.87 -3.91 3.25
N LEU A 51 -5.31 -3.61 4.48
CA LEU A 51 -6.55 -4.13 5.06
C LEU A 51 -7.79 -3.70 4.27
N ALA A 52 -7.83 -2.44 3.82
CA ALA A 52 -8.94 -1.94 3.00
C ALA A 52 -9.06 -2.70 1.67
N LEU A 53 -7.93 -3.00 1.02
CA LEU A 53 -7.88 -3.76 -0.23
C LEU A 53 -8.22 -5.24 -0.08
N THR A 54 -7.89 -5.83 1.06
CA THR A 54 -8.13 -7.26 1.32
C THR A 54 -9.54 -7.54 1.87
N LYS A 55 -10.29 -6.51 2.28
CA LYS A 55 -11.69 -6.61 2.72
C LYS A 55 -12.70 -6.83 1.58
N GLU A 56 -12.28 -6.77 0.32
CA GLU A 56 -13.12 -7.10 -0.84
C GLU A 56 -13.14 -8.62 -1.14
N GLN A 57 -13.60 -9.43 -0.16
CA GLN A 57 -14.02 -10.82 -0.41
C GLN A 57 -15.53 -10.91 -0.62
#